data_AF-A0A1M7CV11-F1
#
_entry.id   AF-A0A1M7CV11-F1
#
_cell.length_a   1.000
_cell.length_b   1.000
_cell.length_c   1.000
_cell.angle_alpha   90.00
_cell.angle_beta   90.00
_cell.angle_gamma   90.00
#
_symmetry.space_group_name_H-M   'P 1'
#
loop_
_entity.id
_entity.type
_entity.pdbx_description
1 polymer ?
#
loop_
_entity_poly.entity_id
_entity_poly.type
_entity_poly.pdbx_seq_one_letter_code
_entity_poly.pdbx_strand_id
1 'polypeptide(L)'
;MKRLSGLLAIIFTVTLHGQVYESSNGNVGIGTTLPNAKLHVAGNGAVIKLQNTEYENTENSFYGWIGGYDKSGQEVWWLGEGSANNKQLGFFVNSAYDLKIYNNNQGIKINQNGRLNQEGNIPNDNSAVFVNNSVNGYGIYSKGGNGSRYAFHFENQSGQSIIYGQGNGRIGIGTTYPDAKLAVKGNIHAEEVKVDLSVPGPDYVFKEGYDLKSLEEVQNYINEHGHLPNIPSAKEMEEEGIQLGEMNMKLLEKIEELTLYVIKQQGEIDYLKSIIK
;
A
#
# COMPACT_ATOMS: atom_id res chain seq x y z
N MET A 1 -57.45 48.27 -64.78
CA MET A 1 -57.50 47.13 -63.84
C MET A 1 -56.25 46.28 -64.03
N LYS A 2 -55.26 46.41 -63.14
CA LYS A 2 -54.02 45.62 -63.11
C LYS A 2 -54.33 44.28 -62.41
N ARG A 3 -53.95 43.15 -63.00
CA ARG A 3 -53.91 41.85 -62.31
C ARG A 3 -52.46 41.40 -62.24
N LEU A 4 -51.87 41.47 -61.05
CA LEU A 4 -50.64 40.78 -60.69
C LEU A 4 -50.97 39.28 -60.61
N SER A 5 -50.33 38.45 -61.44
CA SER A 5 -50.31 37.00 -61.25
C SER A 5 -49.06 36.63 -60.45
N GLY A 6 -49.19 36.61 -59.12
CA GLY A 6 -48.14 36.09 -58.24
C GLY A 6 -48.12 34.58 -58.28
N LEU A 7 -46.98 33.99 -58.66
CA LEU A 7 -46.72 32.56 -58.53
C LEU A 7 -46.50 32.26 -57.04
N LEU A 8 -47.48 31.62 -56.38
CA LEU A 8 -47.35 31.19 -54.99
C LEU A 8 -46.49 29.93 -54.95
N ALA A 9 -45.20 30.08 -54.66
CA ALA A 9 -44.32 28.95 -54.38
C ALA A 9 -44.63 28.43 -52.96
N ILE A 10 -45.36 27.32 -52.87
CA ILE A 10 -45.53 26.58 -51.61
C ILE A 10 -44.23 25.79 -51.39
N ILE A 11 -43.36 26.30 -50.52
CA ILE A 11 -42.18 25.56 -50.05
C ILE A 11 -42.66 24.62 -48.94
N PHE A 12 -42.78 23.33 -49.24
CA PHE A 12 -42.89 22.29 -48.21
C PHE A 12 -41.49 22.06 -47.63
N THR A 13 -41.17 22.64 -46.47
CA THR A 13 -40.07 22.14 -45.64
C THR A 13 -40.55 20.87 -44.94
N VAL A 14 -40.38 19.73 -45.61
CA VAL A 14 -40.38 18.44 -44.89
C VAL A 14 -39.03 18.37 -44.20
N THR A 15 -38.99 18.42 -42.88
CA THR A 15 -37.82 18.00 -42.13
C THR A 15 -37.72 16.48 -42.27
N LEU A 16 -37.11 16.04 -43.37
CA LEU A 16 -36.72 14.66 -43.56
C LEU A 16 -35.62 14.38 -42.54
N HIS A 17 -35.97 13.74 -41.44
CA HIS A 17 -35.00 12.97 -40.69
C HIS A 17 -34.65 11.79 -41.59
N GLY A 18 -33.60 11.92 -42.39
CA GLY A 18 -33.10 10.81 -43.20
C GLY A 18 -32.86 9.63 -42.25
N GLN A 19 -33.62 8.55 -42.40
CA GLN A 19 -33.39 7.32 -41.64
C GLN A 19 -31.93 6.87 -41.84
N VAL A 20 -31.45 7.00 -43.09
CA VAL A 20 -30.03 7.01 -43.47
C VAL A 20 -29.84 8.11 -44.50
N TYR A 21 -28.83 8.96 -44.34
CA TYR A 21 -28.47 10.05 -45.25
C TYR A 21 -26.98 10.01 -45.56
N GLU A 22 -26.61 9.86 -46.84
CA GLU A 22 -25.24 10.05 -47.30
C GLU A 22 -25.06 11.50 -47.79
N SER A 23 -24.10 12.19 -47.19
CA SER A 23 -23.74 13.56 -47.58
C SER A 23 -22.71 13.60 -48.71
N SER A 24 -22.60 14.73 -49.40
CA SER A 24 -21.69 14.90 -50.54
C SER A 24 -20.19 14.74 -50.22
N ASN A 25 -19.81 14.76 -48.94
CA ASN A 25 -18.43 14.50 -48.48
C ASN A 25 -18.20 13.04 -48.04
N GLY A 26 -19.18 12.16 -48.28
CA GLY A 26 -19.14 10.74 -47.94
C GLY A 26 -19.29 10.44 -46.45
N ASN A 27 -19.91 11.33 -45.67
CA ASN A 27 -20.34 11.03 -44.30
C ASN A 27 -21.76 10.47 -44.31
N VAL A 28 -22.03 9.48 -43.46
CA VAL A 28 -23.34 8.85 -43.28
C VAL A 28 -23.98 9.32 -41.97
N GLY A 29 -25.17 9.91 -42.08
CA GLY A 29 -26.04 10.27 -40.97
C GLY A 29 -27.18 9.25 -40.79
N ILE A 30 -27.48 8.87 -39.56
CA ILE A 30 -28.70 8.10 -39.21
C ILE A 30 -29.51 9.00 -38.27
N GLY A 31 -30.68 9.45 -38.71
CA GLY A 31 -31.51 10.41 -37.97
C GLY A 31 -31.05 11.87 -38.07
N THR A 32 -30.07 12.19 -38.93
CA THR A 32 -29.62 13.55 -39.25
C THR A 32 -29.24 13.70 -40.71
N THR A 33 -29.48 14.88 -41.28
CA THR A 33 -29.02 15.27 -42.63
C THR A 33 -27.74 16.11 -42.61
N LEU A 34 -27.20 16.39 -41.41
CA LEU A 34 -25.97 17.17 -41.22
C LEU A 34 -24.91 16.34 -40.46
N PRO A 35 -24.42 15.21 -41.02
CA PRO A 35 -23.40 14.41 -40.38
C PRO A 35 -22.04 15.15 -40.32
N ASN A 36 -21.50 15.36 -39.11
CA ASN A 36 -20.21 16.02 -38.87
C ASN A 36 -19.04 15.04 -38.62
N ALA A 37 -19.32 13.74 -38.70
CA ALA A 37 -18.36 12.64 -38.63
C ALA A 37 -18.71 11.60 -39.68
N LYS A 38 -17.77 10.69 -40.01
CA LYS A 38 -17.95 9.67 -41.05
C LYS A 38 -19.20 8.81 -40.83
N LEU A 39 -19.52 8.52 -39.57
CA LEU A 39 -20.80 7.97 -39.13
C LEU A 39 -21.34 8.87 -38.01
N HIS A 40 -22.54 9.43 -38.18
CA HIS A 40 -23.22 10.26 -37.19
C HIS A 40 -24.63 9.73 -36.94
N VAL A 41 -24.87 9.11 -35.78
CA VAL A 41 -26.20 8.69 -35.33
C VAL A 41 -26.77 9.76 -34.41
N ALA A 42 -27.88 10.39 -34.78
CA ALA A 42 -28.47 11.51 -34.05
C ALA A 42 -29.97 11.30 -33.85
N GLY A 43 -30.46 11.65 -32.66
CA GLY A 43 -31.87 11.51 -32.28
C GLY A 43 -32.02 11.33 -30.77
N ASN A 44 -33.24 11.46 -30.25
CA ASN A 44 -33.54 11.13 -28.86
C ASN A 44 -33.36 9.61 -28.66
N GLY A 45 -32.42 9.20 -27.80
CA GLY A 45 -32.07 7.79 -27.60
C GLY A 45 -31.19 7.18 -28.69
N ALA A 46 -30.34 7.97 -29.35
CA ALA A 46 -29.35 7.46 -30.32
C ALA A 46 -28.42 6.40 -29.67
N VAL A 47 -28.41 5.18 -30.24
CA VAL A 47 -27.62 4.04 -29.76
C VAL A 47 -27.04 3.31 -30.96
N ILE A 48 -25.77 2.90 -30.87
CA ILE A 48 -25.19 1.89 -31.76
C ILE A 48 -25.39 0.54 -31.07
N LYS A 49 -26.43 -0.20 -31.48
CA LYS A 49 -26.75 -1.52 -30.91
C LYS A 49 -26.07 -2.60 -31.74
N LEU A 50 -25.16 -3.34 -31.12
CA LEU A 50 -24.60 -4.57 -31.66
C LEU A 50 -25.33 -5.75 -31.02
N GLN A 51 -25.87 -6.65 -31.82
CA GLN A 51 -26.61 -7.83 -31.34
C GLN A 51 -26.28 -9.02 -32.23
N ASN A 52 -26.00 -10.18 -31.63
CA ASN A 52 -25.97 -11.43 -32.37
C ASN A 52 -27.42 -11.89 -32.60
N THR A 53 -27.74 -12.33 -33.82
CA THR A 53 -29.08 -12.77 -34.22
C THR A 53 -29.17 -14.27 -34.49
N GLU A 54 -28.05 -14.98 -34.49
CA GLU A 54 -28.00 -16.43 -34.71
C GLU A 54 -27.74 -17.19 -33.40
N TYR A 55 -28.31 -18.39 -33.31
CA TYR A 55 -28.11 -19.30 -32.18
C TYR A 55 -26.76 -20.00 -32.37
N GLU A 56 -25.67 -19.36 -32.00
CA GLU A 56 -24.40 -20.06 -31.87
C GLU A 56 -24.50 -21.02 -30.68
N ASN A 57 -24.05 -22.26 -30.87
CA ASN A 57 -24.41 -23.46 -30.10
C ASN A 57 -23.90 -23.48 -28.62
N THR A 58 -23.70 -22.34 -27.98
CA THR A 58 -23.35 -22.20 -26.57
C THR A 58 -23.96 -20.90 -26.01
N GLU A 59 -24.99 -21.07 -25.18
CA GLU A 59 -25.65 -20.09 -24.29
C GLU A 59 -25.17 -18.61 -24.38
N ASN A 60 -26.02 -17.71 -24.90
CA ASN A 60 -25.94 -16.26 -24.68
C ASN A 60 -24.54 -15.62 -24.87
N SER A 61 -23.89 -15.85 -26.02
CA SER A 61 -22.56 -15.26 -26.32
C SER A 61 -22.70 -14.17 -27.40
N PHE A 62 -22.10 -12.99 -27.17
CA PHE A 62 -22.07 -11.91 -28.16
C PHE A 62 -20.66 -11.82 -28.72
N TYR A 63 -20.40 -12.35 -29.90
CA TYR A 63 -19.08 -12.23 -30.53
C TYR A 63 -19.01 -10.97 -31.39
N GLY A 64 -18.52 -9.87 -30.81
CA GLY A 64 -18.38 -8.59 -31.52
C GLY A 64 -17.62 -7.53 -30.72
N TRP A 65 -17.02 -6.58 -31.43
CA TRP A 65 -16.27 -5.48 -30.82
C TRP A 65 -16.28 -4.22 -31.70
N ILE A 66 -15.99 -3.08 -31.08
CA ILE A 66 -15.64 -1.83 -31.75
C ILE A 66 -14.12 -1.71 -31.67
N GLY A 67 -13.46 -1.67 -32.81
CA GLY A 67 -12.00 -1.56 -32.92
C GLY A 67 -11.55 -0.23 -33.50
N GLY A 68 -10.43 0.29 -33.00
CA GLY A 68 -9.66 1.34 -33.66
C GLY A 68 -8.51 0.71 -34.43
N TYR A 69 -8.28 1.17 -35.67
CA TYR A 69 -7.19 0.70 -36.53
C TYR A 69 -6.27 1.88 -36.90
N ASP A 70 -4.97 1.61 -37.00
CA ASP A 70 -4.01 2.58 -37.53
C ASP A 70 -4.09 2.70 -39.06
N LYS A 71 -3.29 3.61 -39.64
CA LYS A 71 -3.25 3.85 -41.09
C LYS A 71 -2.78 2.64 -41.92
N SER A 72 -2.12 1.67 -41.28
CA SER A 72 -1.65 0.44 -41.92
C SER A 72 -2.70 -0.67 -41.87
N GLY A 73 -3.83 -0.43 -41.19
CA GLY A 73 -4.88 -1.40 -40.95
C GLY A 73 -4.61 -2.31 -39.76
N GLN A 74 -3.62 -1.99 -38.90
CA GLN A 74 -3.40 -2.72 -37.66
C GLN A 74 -4.38 -2.25 -36.59
N GLU A 75 -5.05 -3.18 -35.91
CA GLU A 75 -5.92 -2.86 -34.77
C GLU A 75 -5.08 -2.37 -33.58
N VAL A 76 -5.35 -1.16 -33.09
CA VAL A 76 -4.63 -0.54 -31.97
C VAL A 76 -5.37 -0.71 -30.65
N TRP A 77 -6.70 -0.76 -30.68
CA TRP A 77 -7.53 -1.04 -29.50
C TRP A 77 -8.86 -1.64 -29.91
N TRP A 78 -9.52 -2.34 -28.98
CA TRP A 78 -10.91 -2.75 -29.15
C TRP A 78 -11.69 -2.77 -27.83
N LEU A 79 -13.01 -2.58 -27.95
CA LEU A 79 -14.00 -2.69 -26.89
C LEU A 79 -15.07 -3.71 -27.31
N GLY A 80 -15.18 -4.81 -26.58
CA GLY A 80 -16.16 -5.85 -26.88
C GLY A 80 -15.84 -7.18 -26.19
N GLU A 81 -16.33 -8.27 -26.76
CA GLU A 81 -16.04 -9.64 -26.35
C GLU A 81 -15.19 -10.31 -27.46
N GLY A 82 -13.94 -10.63 -27.15
CA GLY A 82 -12.97 -11.15 -28.12
C GLY A 82 -12.92 -12.67 -28.23
N SER A 83 -13.78 -13.40 -27.53
CA SER A 83 -13.82 -14.86 -27.55
C SER A 83 -15.19 -15.38 -27.16
N ALA A 84 -15.80 -16.22 -28.02
CA ALA A 84 -17.05 -16.91 -27.72
C ALA A 84 -16.95 -17.88 -26.51
N ASN A 85 -15.73 -18.30 -26.16
CA ASN A 85 -15.47 -19.26 -25.08
C ASN A 85 -14.93 -18.61 -23.79
N ASN A 86 -14.41 -17.38 -23.87
CA ASN A 86 -13.88 -16.66 -22.71
C ASN A 86 -14.48 -15.25 -22.67
N LYS A 87 -15.70 -15.18 -22.11
CA LYS A 87 -16.54 -13.98 -22.05
C LYS A 87 -15.91 -12.94 -21.14
N GLN A 88 -15.27 -11.93 -21.73
CA GLN A 88 -14.70 -10.80 -21.01
C GLN A 88 -15.02 -9.53 -21.78
N LEU A 89 -15.80 -8.62 -21.18
CA LEU A 89 -15.84 -7.24 -21.66
C LEU A 89 -14.46 -6.63 -21.37
N GLY A 90 -13.67 -6.43 -22.41
CA GLY A 90 -12.33 -5.90 -22.26
C GLY A 90 -12.10 -4.61 -23.03
N PHE A 91 -11.18 -3.81 -22.50
CA PHE A 91 -10.56 -2.67 -23.15
C PHE A 91 -9.14 -3.09 -23.47
N PHE A 92 -8.92 -3.56 -24.70
CA PHE A 92 -7.63 -4.09 -25.11
C PHE A 92 -6.88 -3.06 -25.93
N VAL A 93 -5.57 -3.01 -25.72
CA VAL A 93 -4.67 -2.14 -26.47
C VAL A 93 -3.54 -2.99 -27.00
N ASN A 94 -3.44 -3.09 -28.33
CA ASN A 94 -2.65 -4.13 -29.02
C ASN A 94 -1.18 -3.73 -29.27
N SER A 95 -0.77 -2.57 -28.77
CA SER A 95 0.60 -2.07 -28.85
C SER A 95 1.08 -1.58 -27.49
N ALA A 96 2.32 -1.11 -27.42
CA ALA A 96 2.94 -0.46 -26.27
C ALA A 96 2.26 0.88 -25.91
N TYR A 97 0.99 0.83 -25.53
CA TYR A 97 0.19 1.97 -25.10
C TYR A 97 -0.43 1.69 -23.73
N ASP A 98 -0.79 2.76 -23.03
CA ASP A 98 -1.40 2.68 -21.71
C ASP A 98 -2.92 2.79 -21.82
N LEU A 99 -3.68 2.09 -20.96
CA LEU A 99 -5.10 2.40 -20.78
C LEU A 99 -5.24 3.56 -19.79
N LYS A 100 -5.87 4.65 -20.22
CA LYS A 100 -5.97 5.91 -19.49
C LYS A 100 -7.44 6.29 -19.30
N ILE A 101 -7.88 6.42 -18.05
CA ILE A 101 -9.21 6.96 -17.68
C ILE A 101 -8.95 8.24 -16.89
N TYR A 102 -9.10 9.40 -17.54
CA TYR A 102 -8.79 10.71 -16.96
C TYR A 102 -10.01 11.64 -17.01
N ASN A 103 -10.11 12.49 -16.01
CA ASN A 103 -10.96 13.66 -15.97
C ASN A 103 -10.10 14.85 -15.47
N ASN A 104 -10.05 15.96 -16.22
CA ASN A 104 -9.28 17.14 -15.84
C ASN A 104 -7.80 16.86 -15.43
N ASN A 105 -7.10 16.00 -16.18
CA ASN A 105 -5.72 15.56 -15.91
C ASN A 105 -5.51 14.74 -14.61
N GLN A 106 -6.58 14.24 -14.01
CA GLN A 106 -6.56 13.34 -12.86
C GLN A 106 -7.17 12.01 -13.29
N GLY A 107 -6.57 10.89 -12.93
CA GLY A 107 -7.08 9.62 -13.44
C GLY A 107 -6.32 8.38 -13.02
N ILE A 108 -6.80 7.28 -13.59
CA ILE A 108 -6.23 5.95 -13.44
C ILE A 108 -5.59 5.56 -14.76
N LYS A 109 -4.35 5.11 -14.66
CA LYS A 109 -3.57 4.64 -15.79
C LYS A 109 -3.10 3.21 -15.53
N ILE A 110 -3.37 2.30 -16.46
CA ILE A 110 -2.73 0.99 -16.51
C ILE A 110 -1.62 1.07 -17.54
N ASN A 111 -0.38 1.01 -17.07
CA ASN A 111 0.80 1.04 -17.92
C ASN A 111 0.90 -0.22 -18.80
N GLN A 112 1.75 -0.16 -19.83
CA GLN A 112 2.09 -1.32 -20.67
C GLN A 112 2.50 -2.59 -19.90
N ASN A 113 3.13 -2.44 -18.72
CA ASN A 113 3.51 -3.56 -17.86
C ASN A 113 2.40 -3.99 -16.88
N GLY A 114 1.16 -3.53 -17.08
CA GLY A 114 0.01 -3.81 -16.23
C GLY A 114 -0.01 -3.04 -14.90
N ARG A 115 0.97 -2.17 -14.63
CA ARG A 115 1.01 -1.39 -13.39
C ARG A 115 -0.11 -0.35 -13.37
N LEU A 116 -0.94 -0.40 -12.33
CA LEU A 116 -1.90 0.64 -12.00
C LEU A 116 -1.18 1.84 -11.37
N ASN A 117 -1.33 3.02 -11.96
CA ASN A 117 -0.89 4.28 -11.37
C ASN A 117 -2.08 5.22 -11.25
N GLN A 118 -2.18 5.87 -10.10
CA GLN A 118 -2.96 7.08 -9.95
C GLN A 118 -2.00 8.25 -10.19
N GLU A 119 -2.38 9.15 -11.09
CA GLU A 119 -1.60 10.33 -11.45
C GLU A 119 -2.42 11.60 -11.17
N GLY A 120 -1.78 12.62 -10.60
CA GLY A 120 -2.38 13.93 -10.33
C GLY A 120 -2.22 14.40 -8.89
N ASN A 121 -2.19 15.72 -8.70
CA ASN A 121 -2.25 16.34 -7.37
C ASN A 121 -3.72 16.57 -7.00
N ILE A 122 -4.15 16.09 -5.84
CA ILE A 122 -5.49 16.35 -5.29
C ILE A 122 -5.29 17.13 -3.99
N PRO A 123 -5.29 18.48 -4.03
CA PRO A 123 -5.04 19.28 -2.84
C PRO A 123 -6.07 19.01 -1.75
N ASN A 124 -5.59 18.69 -0.54
CA ASN A 124 -6.41 18.47 0.65
C ASN A 124 -7.38 17.28 0.57
N ASP A 125 -7.13 16.30 -0.30
CA ASP A 125 -7.92 15.06 -0.38
C ASP A 125 -7.03 13.85 -0.64
N ASN A 126 -7.59 12.64 -0.49
CA ASN A 126 -6.87 11.38 -0.66
C ASN A 126 -6.80 10.99 -2.13
N SER A 127 -5.61 10.64 -2.61
CA SER A 127 -5.40 10.10 -3.97
C SER A 127 -6.06 8.73 -4.19
N ALA A 128 -6.25 7.96 -3.12
CA ALA A 128 -6.98 6.71 -3.11
C ALA A 128 -7.66 6.49 -1.75
N VAL A 129 -8.89 5.99 -1.77
CA VAL A 129 -9.67 5.66 -0.57
C VAL A 129 -10.11 4.20 -0.66
N PHE A 130 -9.71 3.39 0.33
CA PHE A 130 -10.08 1.98 0.44
C PHE A 130 -10.84 1.79 1.76
N VAL A 131 -12.15 1.55 1.69
CA VAL A 131 -13.01 1.43 2.87
C VAL A 131 -13.60 0.03 2.93
N ASN A 132 -13.35 -0.69 4.04
CA ASN A 132 -14.04 -1.93 4.37
C ASN A 132 -14.96 -1.69 5.58
N ASN A 133 -16.28 -1.82 5.37
CA ASN A 133 -17.31 -1.60 6.40
C ASN A 133 -17.83 -2.92 7.02
N SER A 134 -17.18 -4.05 6.74
CA SER A 134 -17.61 -5.37 7.22
C SER A 134 -16.85 -5.77 8.48
N VAL A 135 -17.55 -6.32 9.47
CA VAL A 135 -16.95 -6.88 10.70
C VAL A 135 -16.08 -8.12 10.42
N ASN A 136 -16.26 -8.76 9.27
CA ASN A 136 -15.50 -9.94 8.82
C ASN A 136 -14.84 -9.71 7.46
N GLY A 137 -14.56 -8.45 7.10
CA GLY A 137 -13.96 -8.08 5.82
C GLY A 137 -12.45 -7.87 5.90
N TYR A 138 -11.73 -8.19 4.82
CA TYR A 138 -10.32 -7.86 4.68
C TYR A 138 -10.13 -6.53 3.94
N GLY A 139 -9.14 -5.74 4.36
CA GLY A 139 -8.73 -4.51 3.68
C GLY A 139 -7.82 -4.80 2.48
N ILE A 140 -6.74 -4.03 2.35
CA ILE A 140 -5.75 -4.20 1.28
C ILE A 140 -4.91 -5.45 1.55
N TYR A 141 -4.81 -6.32 0.55
CA TYR A 141 -3.93 -7.48 0.57
C TYR A 141 -2.73 -7.26 -0.35
N SER A 142 -1.53 -7.18 0.21
CA SER A 142 -0.29 -7.11 -0.55
C SER A 142 0.60 -8.32 -0.28
N LYS A 143 1.17 -8.88 -1.36
CA LYS A 143 2.17 -9.95 -1.32
C LYS A 143 3.42 -9.48 -2.05
N GLY A 144 4.53 -9.37 -1.31
CA GLY A 144 5.86 -9.22 -1.91
C GLY A 144 6.39 -10.57 -2.39
N GLY A 145 7.33 -10.54 -3.34
CA GLY A 145 8.15 -11.71 -3.65
C GLY A 145 9.08 -12.08 -2.49
N ASN A 146 9.75 -13.23 -2.57
CA ASN A 146 10.74 -13.62 -1.57
C ASN A 146 12.01 -12.75 -1.67
N GLY A 147 12.60 -12.36 -0.52
CA GLY A 147 13.85 -11.59 -0.43
C GLY A 147 13.69 -10.16 0.12
N SER A 148 14.69 -9.32 -0.13
CA SER A 148 14.78 -7.95 0.41
C SER A 148 13.94 -6.91 -0.34
N ARG A 149 13.18 -7.34 -1.36
CA ARG A 149 12.24 -6.47 -2.09
C ARG A 149 11.02 -6.17 -1.22
N TYR A 150 10.42 -5.01 -1.40
CA TYR A 150 9.27 -4.63 -0.62
C TYR A 150 8.00 -5.38 -1.04
N ALA A 151 7.19 -5.77 -0.07
CA ALA A 151 5.77 -6.05 -0.24
C ALA A 151 4.94 -4.75 -0.21
N PHE A 152 5.39 -3.75 0.54
CA PHE A 152 4.85 -2.38 0.50
C PHE A 152 5.94 -1.38 0.88
N HIS A 153 5.88 -0.19 0.28
CA HIS A 153 6.84 0.88 0.51
C HIS A 153 6.10 2.22 0.50
N PHE A 154 6.21 2.95 1.61
CA PHE A 154 5.69 4.30 1.75
C PHE A 154 6.86 5.28 1.76
N GLU A 155 6.87 6.18 0.79
CA GLU A 155 7.87 7.22 0.63
C GLU A 155 7.22 8.59 0.82
N ASN A 156 8.00 9.57 1.26
CA ASN A 156 7.62 10.97 1.13
C ASN A 156 7.87 11.47 -0.30
N GLN A 157 7.50 12.72 -0.59
CA GLN A 157 7.68 13.31 -1.93
C GLN A 157 9.15 13.39 -2.38
N SER A 158 10.10 13.45 -1.44
CA SER A 158 11.53 13.46 -1.75
C SER A 158 12.12 12.05 -1.96
N GLY A 159 11.29 11.00 -1.92
CA GLY A 159 11.72 9.61 -2.11
C GLY A 159 12.38 8.98 -0.88
N GLN A 160 12.25 9.59 0.30
CA GLN A 160 12.73 8.99 1.54
C GLN A 160 11.70 7.99 2.06
N SER A 161 12.16 6.78 2.36
CA SER A 161 11.34 5.73 2.98
C SER A 161 10.84 6.15 4.35
N ILE A 162 9.51 6.16 4.53
CA ILE A 162 8.84 6.32 5.81
C ILE A 162 8.66 4.94 6.45
N ILE A 163 8.02 4.02 5.72
CA ILE A 163 7.82 2.63 6.14
C ILE A 163 8.15 1.69 4.98
N TYR A 164 8.98 0.69 5.26
CA TYR A 164 9.45 -0.30 4.29
C TYR A 164 9.15 -1.72 4.78
N GLY A 165 8.12 -2.35 4.21
CA GLY A 165 7.77 -3.74 4.50
C GLY A 165 8.43 -4.69 3.49
N GLN A 166 9.44 -5.44 3.90
CA GLN A 166 10.14 -6.42 3.07
C GLN A 166 9.33 -7.72 2.90
N GLY A 167 9.46 -8.35 1.73
CA GLY A 167 8.84 -9.64 1.43
C GLY A 167 9.35 -10.82 2.27
N ASN A 168 10.51 -10.66 2.91
CA ASN A 168 11.03 -11.59 3.93
C ASN A 168 10.39 -11.41 5.33
N GLY A 169 9.42 -10.51 5.48
CA GLY A 169 8.68 -10.29 6.73
C GLY A 169 9.30 -9.28 7.71
N ARG A 170 10.27 -8.47 7.27
CA ARG A 170 10.84 -7.38 8.10
C ARG A 170 10.19 -6.03 7.79
N ILE A 171 10.11 -5.17 8.80
CA ILE A 171 9.59 -3.80 8.70
C ILE A 171 10.69 -2.82 9.12
N GLY A 172 11.01 -1.87 8.25
CA GLY A 172 11.84 -0.71 8.56
C GLY A 172 10.99 0.55 8.68
N ILE A 173 11.22 1.37 9.71
CA ILE A 173 10.67 2.72 9.85
C ILE A 173 11.85 3.70 9.77
N GLY A 174 11.84 4.58 8.76
CA GLY A 174 12.97 5.48 8.47
C GLY A 174 14.23 4.77 7.92
N THR A 175 14.14 3.48 7.57
CA THR A 175 15.23 2.69 6.97
C THR A 175 14.67 1.66 5.99
N THR A 176 15.40 1.38 4.91
CA THR A 176 15.11 0.30 3.95
C THR A 176 15.90 -0.98 4.24
N TYR A 177 16.78 -0.94 5.26
CA TYR A 177 17.66 -2.04 5.66
C TYR A 177 17.39 -2.43 7.12
N PRO A 178 16.23 -3.03 7.43
CA PRO A 178 15.95 -3.55 8.77
C PRO A 178 16.87 -4.74 9.09
N ASP A 179 17.58 -4.63 10.20
CA ASP A 179 18.44 -5.67 10.78
C ASP A 179 17.65 -6.64 11.68
N ALA A 180 16.54 -6.20 12.27
CA ALA A 180 15.58 -7.00 13.01
C ALA A 180 14.22 -7.14 12.29
N LYS A 181 13.25 -7.85 12.89
CA LYS A 181 11.87 -7.93 12.36
C LYS A 181 11.20 -6.56 12.29
N LEU A 182 11.48 -5.70 13.27
CA LEU A 182 11.12 -4.29 13.27
C LEU A 182 12.39 -3.49 13.58
N ALA A 183 12.79 -2.61 12.66
CA ALA A 183 13.91 -1.70 12.87
C ALA A 183 13.42 -0.26 12.71
N VAL A 184 13.73 0.60 13.67
CA VAL A 184 13.33 2.02 13.66
C VAL A 184 14.60 2.88 13.69
N LYS A 185 14.81 3.67 12.64
CA LYS A 185 15.93 4.62 12.58
C LYS A 185 15.45 5.98 13.09
N GLY A 186 15.29 6.10 14.41
CA GLY A 186 14.82 7.31 15.08
C GLY A 186 14.31 7.01 16.48
N ASN A 187 13.67 8.02 17.09
CA ASN A 187 13.10 7.88 18.43
C ASN A 187 11.72 7.23 18.39
N ILE A 188 11.42 6.38 19.38
CA ILE A 188 10.09 5.85 19.64
C ILE A 188 9.55 6.56 20.88
N HIS A 189 8.41 7.23 20.76
CA HIS A 189 7.68 7.80 21.88
C HIS A 189 6.45 6.92 22.13
N ALA A 190 6.40 6.28 23.29
CA ALA A 190 5.34 5.34 23.65
C ALA A 190 4.86 5.62 25.08
N GLU A 191 3.58 5.36 25.36
CA GLU A 191 3.03 5.46 26.72
C GLU A 191 3.48 4.28 27.59
N GLU A 192 3.57 3.07 27.02
CA GLU A 192 4.04 1.85 27.70
C GLU A 192 4.72 0.90 26.71
N VAL A 193 5.71 0.15 27.18
CA VAL A 193 6.38 -0.93 26.43
C VAL A 193 6.44 -2.18 27.31
N LYS A 194 5.74 -3.24 26.89
CA LYS A 194 5.84 -4.57 27.50
C LYS A 194 6.88 -5.40 26.76
N VAL A 195 7.90 -5.86 27.47
CA VAL A 195 8.94 -6.75 26.93
C VAL A 195 8.76 -8.14 27.53
N ASP A 196 8.33 -9.09 26.71
CA ASP A 196 8.22 -10.49 27.14
C ASP A 196 9.57 -11.19 26.96
N LEU A 197 10.18 -11.60 28.07
CA LEU A 197 11.40 -12.39 28.08
C LEU A 197 11.07 -13.84 28.44
N SER A 198 11.77 -14.78 27.82
CA SER A 198 11.67 -16.21 28.16
C SER A 198 12.67 -16.62 29.26
N VAL A 199 13.09 -15.68 30.11
CA VAL A 199 13.97 -15.94 31.25
C VAL A 199 13.22 -15.67 32.56
N PRO A 200 13.37 -16.53 33.58
CA PRO A 200 12.84 -16.24 34.91
C PRO A 200 13.54 -15.00 35.49
N GLY A 201 12.82 -14.26 36.35
CA GLY A 201 13.40 -13.15 37.10
C GLY A 201 14.58 -13.60 37.99
N PRO A 202 15.42 -12.64 38.43
CA PRO A 202 16.67 -12.95 39.12
C PRO A 202 16.53 -13.43 40.57
N ASP A 203 15.32 -13.74 41.05
CA ASP A 203 15.01 -14.24 42.41
C ASP A 203 15.87 -15.44 42.87
N TYR A 204 16.58 -16.10 41.95
CA TYR A 204 17.60 -17.10 42.27
C TYR A 204 18.71 -16.55 43.19
N VAL A 205 18.94 -15.23 43.22
CA VAL A 205 19.88 -14.56 44.14
C VAL A 205 19.55 -14.85 45.61
N PHE A 206 18.27 -15.10 45.92
CA PHE A 206 17.81 -15.40 47.28
C PHE A 206 17.83 -16.89 47.64
N LYS A 207 18.20 -17.78 46.71
CA LYS A 207 18.21 -19.23 46.97
C LYS A 207 19.42 -19.64 47.81
N GLU A 208 19.23 -20.66 48.63
CA GLU A 208 20.32 -21.27 49.40
C GLU A 208 21.41 -21.80 48.45
N GLY A 209 22.66 -21.44 48.73
CA GLY A 209 23.81 -21.80 47.89
C GLY A 209 24.12 -20.82 46.75
N TYR A 210 23.42 -19.68 46.65
CA TYR A 210 23.83 -18.60 45.75
C TYR A 210 25.20 -18.03 46.18
N ASP A 211 26.15 -18.01 45.24
CA ASP A 211 27.51 -17.52 45.45
C ASP A 211 27.56 -15.99 45.39
N LEU A 212 27.08 -15.35 46.46
CA LEU A 212 27.20 -13.91 46.62
C LEU A 212 28.67 -13.54 46.85
N LYS A 213 29.28 -12.92 45.83
CA LYS A 213 30.64 -12.36 45.92
C LYS A 213 30.82 -11.52 47.18
N SER A 214 32.01 -11.49 47.74
CA SER A 214 32.32 -10.54 48.81
C SER A 214 32.43 -9.11 48.25
N LEU A 215 32.22 -8.09 49.10
CA LEU A 215 32.43 -6.70 48.70
C LEU A 215 33.88 -6.42 48.27
N GLU A 216 34.84 -7.16 48.82
CA GLU A 216 36.25 -7.09 48.41
C GLU A 216 36.45 -7.62 46.99
N GLU A 217 35.84 -8.76 46.65
CA GLU A 217 35.88 -9.31 45.29
C GLU A 217 35.19 -8.39 44.28
N VAL A 218 34.04 -7.81 44.66
CA VAL A 218 33.34 -6.83 43.80
C VAL A 218 34.21 -5.59 43.60
N GLN A 219 34.84 -5.07 44.66
CA GLN A 219 35.75 -3.93 44.57
C GLN A 219 36.95 -4.22 43.66
N ASN A 220 37.57 -5.40 43.82
CA ASN A 220 38.69 -5.82 42.97
C ASN A 220 38.26 -5.92 41.50
N TYR A 221 37.07 -6.49 41.24
CA TYR A 221 36.52 -6.56 39.89
C TYR A 221 36.31 -5.17 39.27
N ILE A 222 35.73 -4.23 40.03
CA ILE A 222 35.52 -2.85 39.57
C ILE A 222 36.86 -2.16 39.30
N ASN A 223 37.87 -2.36 40.16
CA ASN A 223 39.20 -1.77 39.96
C ASN A 223 39.88 -2.30 38.69
N GLU A 224 39.66 -3.57 38.35
CA GLU A 224 40.25 -4.22 37.19
C GLU A 224 39.47 -3.93 35.88
N HIS A 225 38.15 -3.91 35.92
CA HIS A 225 37.28 -3.86 34.73
C HIS A 225 36.55 -2.53 34.54
N GLY A 226 36.39 -1.72 35.59
CA GLY A 226 35.72 -0.41 35.54
C GLY A 226 34.19 -0.46 35.51
N HIS A 227 33.57 -1.63 35.70
CA HIS A 227 32.12 -1.82 35.77
C HIS A 227 31.75 -2.95 36.74
N LEU A 228 30.46 -3.12 37.02
CA LEU A 228 29.95 -4.18 37.88
C LEU A 228 30.04 -5.56 37.20
N PRO A 229 30.24 -6.65 37.98
CA PRO A 229 30.11 -8.01 37.45
C PRO A 229 28.76 -8.23 36.76
N ASN A 230 28.75 -9.01 35.67
CA ASN A 230 27.57 -9.36 34.84
C ASN A 230 26.91 -8.19 34.06
N ILE A 231 27.28 -6.94 34.35
CA ILE A 231 26.85 -5.76 33.59
C ILE A 231 27.85 -5.51 32.46
N PRO A 232 27.41 -5.34 31.20
CA PRO A 232 28.32 -5.03 30.12
C PRO A 232 28.99 -3.67 30.33
N SER A 233 30.20 -3.53 29.82
CA SER A 233 30.94 -2.27 29.83
C SER A 233 30.25 -1.20 28.97
N ALA A 234 30.53 0.08 29.23
CA ALA A 234 30.02 1.17 28.41
C ALA A 234 30.41 1.01 26.93
N LYS A 235 31.63 0.51 26.66
CA LYS A 235 32.12 0.26 25.30
C LYS A 235 31.28 -0.80 24.58
N GLU A 236 30.97 -1.91 25.25
CA GLU A 236 30.12 -2.96 24.69
C GLU A 236 28.70 -2.44 24.41
N MET A 237 28.14 -1.63 25.31
CA MET A 237 26.82 -1.01 25.12
C MET A 237 26.78 -0.01 23.95
N GLU A 238 27.86 0.73 23.70
CA GLU A 238 27.97 1.65 22.58
C GLU A 238 28.09 0.92 21.23
N GLU A 239 28.82 -0.19 21.20
CA GLU A 239 29.07 -0.98 19.98
C GLU A 239 27.88 -1.88 19.61
N GLU A 240 27.27 -2.56 20.59
CA GLU A 240 26.23 -3.58 20.37
C GLU A 240 24.81 -3.06 20.64
N GLY A 241 24.68 -1.90 21.29
CA GLY A 241 23.41 -1.36 21.77
C GLY A 241 22.97 -1.98 23.10
N ILE A 242 21.79 -1.58 23.57
CA ILE A 242 21.25 -2.03 24.86
C ILE A 242 19.96 -2.82 24.62
N GLN A 243 19.98 -4.08 25.04
CA GLN A 243 18.79 -4.91 25.09
C GLN A 243 17.98 -4.56 26.33
N LEU A 244 16.95 -3.72 26.17
CA LEU A 244 16.18 -3.14 27.27
C LEU A 244 15.69 -4.18 28.31
N GLY A 245 15.14 -5.30 27.84
CA GLY A 245 14.64 -6.36 28.71
C GLY A 245 15.76 -7.03 29.52
N GLU A 246 16.82 -7.48 28.85
CA GLU A 246 17.96 -8.14 29.51
C GLU A 246 18.66 -7.19 30.49
N MET A 247 18.83 -5.93 30.10
CA MET A 247 19.44 -4.92 30.97
C MET A 247 18.60 -4.68 32.21
N ASN A 248 17.27 -4.58 32.08
CA ASN A 248 16.39 -4.45 33.24
C ASN A 248 16.46 -5.67 34.18
N MET A 249 16.59 -6.89 33.64
CA MET A 249 16.77 -8.09 34.47
C MET A 249 18.11 -8.08 35.21
N LYS A 250 19.19 -7.71 34.52
CA LYS A 250 20.52 -7.56 35.15
C LYS A 250 20.53 -6.48 36.22
N LEU A 251 19.84 -5.35 35.99
CA LEU A 251 19.69 -4.30 36.99
C LEU A 251 18.92 -4.79 38.21
N LEU A 252 17.85 -5.58 38.01
CA LEU A 252 17.09 -6.18 39.09
C LEU A 252 17.97 -7.17 39.90
N GLU A 253 18.76 -8.02 39.25
CA GLU A 253 19.75 -8.89 39.91
C GLU A 253 20.69 -8.10 40.83
N LYS A 254 21.22 -6.97 40.35
CA LYS A 254 22.10 -6.12 41.17
C LYS A 254 21.37 -5.44 42.33
N ILE A 255 20.09 -5.08 42.18
CA ILE A 255 19.28 -4.56 43.28
C ILE A 255 19.07 -5.63 44.36
N GLU A 256 18.85 -6.89 43.97
CA GLU A 256 18.70 -8.01 44.89
C GLU A 256 20.01 -8.33 45.64
N GLU A 257 21.15 -8.38 44.93
CA GLU A 257 22.48 -8.54 45.55
C GLU A 257 22.78 -7.40 46.54
N LEU A 258 22.52 -6.14 46.15
CA LEU A 258 22.65 -4.99 47.04
C LEU A 258 21.80 -5.13 48.30
N THR A 259 20.58 -5.67 48.17
CA THR A 259 19.71 -5.94 49.31
C THR A 259 20.32 -6.96 50.26
N LEU A 260 20.95 -8.04 49.75
CA LEU A 260 21.66 -9.02 50.57
C LEU A 260 22.86 -8.41 51.31
N TYR A 261 23.66 -7.57 50.65
CA TYR A 261 24.78 -6.88 51.30
C TYR A 261 24.28 -5.97 52.43
N VAL A 262 23.19 -5.23 52.23
CA VAL A 262 22.62 -4.35 53.25
C VAL A 262 22.12 -5.14 54.46
N ILE A 263 21.44 -6.28 54.23
CA ILE A 263 20.99 -7.17 55.32
C ILE A 263 22.20 -7.68 56.13
N LYS A 264 23.26 -8.13 55.44
CA LYS A 264 24.49 -8.60 56.08
C LYS A 264 25.17 -7.50 56.91
N GLN A 265 25.29 -6.29 56.35
CA GLN A 265 25.87 -5.13 57.04
C GLN A 265 25.05 -4.73 58.27
N GLN A 266 23.72 -4.72 58.16
CA GLN A 266 22.85 -4.41 59.29
C GLN A 266 23.01 -5.42 60.43
N GLY A 267 23.11 -6.72 60.09
CA GLY A 267 23.39 -7.77 61.07
C GLY A 267 24.72 -7.56 61.81
N GLU A 268 25.78 -7.16 61.09
CA GLU A 268 27.07 -6.85 61.69
C GLU A 268 26.99 -5.62 62.61
N ILE A 269 26.28 -4.56 62.19
CA ILE A 269 26.09 -3.36 63.00
C ILE A 269 25.36 -3.68 64.31
N ASP A 270 24.32 -4.51 64.25
CA ASP A 270 23.54 -4.88 65.43
C ASP A 270 24.36 -5.78 66.37
N TYR A 271 25.17 -6.68 65.82
CA TYR A 271 26.15 -7.44 66.58
C TYR A 271 27.14 -6.51 67.30
N LEU A 272 27.77 -5.58 66.59
CA LEU A 272 28.70 -4.60 67.17
C LEU A 272 28.03 -3.74 68.26
N LYS A 273 26.78 -3.29 68.06
CA LYS A 273 26.02 -2.55 69.08
C LYS A 273 25.72 -3.38 70.33
N SER A 274 25.51 -4.69 70.17
CA SER A 274 25.26 -5.60 71.30
C SER A 274 26.49 -5.79 72.20
N ILE A 275 27.70 -5.64 71.64
CA ILE A 275 28.97 -5.76 72.36
C ILE A 275 29.33 -4.46 73.10
N ILE A 276 28.83 -3.31 72.63
CA ILE A 276 29.12 -1.99 73.21
C ILE A 276 28.17 -1.64 74.38
N LYS A 277 27.10 -2.40 74.59
CA LYS A 277 26.15 -2.25 75.70
C LYS A 277 26.54 -3.07 76.91
#